data_AF-A0A968HMG5-F1
#
_entry.id   AF-A0A968HMG5-F1
#
_cell.length_a   1.000
_cell.length_b   1.000
_cell.length_c   1.000
_cell.angle_alpha   90.00
_cell.angle_beta   90.00
_cell.angle_gamma   90.00
#
_symmetry.space_group_name_H-M   'P 1'
#
loop_
_entity.id
_entity.type
_entity.pdbx_description
1 polymer ?
#
loop_
_entity_poly.entity_id
_entity_poly.type
_entity_poly.pdbx_seq_one_letter_code
_entity_poly.pdbx_strand_id
1 'polypeptide(L)'
;VLGSLCFLLLGLVPVVGSIAGAIGQTWLTARTVGWELVDPYFDRLGMGWSEQREFVREHRRSLLGFGLPLSLILAIPLVGPLLFGLAQAAAAVYVVREVPPHAREYRR
;
A
#
# COMPACT_ATOMS: atom_id res chain seq x y z
N VAL A 1 27.89 -2.70 39.35
CA VAL A 1 26.64 -3.50 39.25
C VAL A 1 25.47 -2.68 38.70
N LEU A 2 25.03 -1.59 39.35
CA LEU A 2 23.98 -0.69 38.81
C LEU A 2 24.31 -0.07 37.44
N GLY A 3 25.56 0.36 37.23
CA GLY A 3 25.99 0.90 35.93
C GLY A 3 25.89 -0.11 34.78
N SER A 4 26.25 -1.37 35.02
CA SER A 4 26.18 -2.47 34.05
C SER A 4 24.74 -2.85 33.68
N LEU A 5 23.79 -2.69 34.61
CA LEU A 5 22.36 -2.94 34.41
C LEU A 5 21.71 -1.87 33.50
N CYS A 6 22.19 -0.62 33.57
CA CYS A 6 21.81 0.43 32.62
C CYS A 6 22.38 0.18 31.21
N PHE A 7 23.63 -0.28 31.08
CA PHE A 7 24.22 -0.60 29.77
C PHE A 7 23.57 -1.83 29.09
N LEU A 8 22.92 -2.72 29.85
CA LEU A 8 22.13 -3.86 29.35
C LEU A 8 20.74 -3.46 28.82
N LEU A 9 20.08 -2.46 29.41
CA LEU A 9 18.77 -1.94 28.97
C LEU A 9 18.89 -0.88 27.87
N LEU A 10 20.02 -0.15 27.85
CA LEU A 10 20.46 0.74 26.78
C LEU A 10 21.06 -0.02 25.60
N GLY A 11 21.65 -1.18 25.86
CA GLY A 11 21.93 -2.16 24.84
C GLY A 11 20.62 -2.73 24.36
N LEU A 12 20.13 -2.22 23.23
CA LEU A 12 19.46 -3.10 22.29
C LEU A 12 18.14 -3.65 22.85
N VAL A 13 17.03 -2.98 22.57
CA VAL A 13 15.77 -3.70 22.32
C VAL A 13 15.68 -3.94 20.81
N PRO A 14 16.54 -4.79 20.20
CA PRO A 14 16.49 -5.09 18.79
C PRO A 14 15.12 -5.67 18.47
N VAL A 15 14.48 -6.34 19.43
CA VAL A 15 13.13 -6.88 19.27
C VAL A 15 12.10 -5.77 19.00
N VAL A 16 12.09 -4.67 19.77
CA VAL A 16 11.13 -3.58 19.55
C VAL A 16 11.47 -2.81 18.29
N GLY A 17 12.75 -2.53 18.03
CA GLY A 17 13.18 -1.89 16.79
C GLY A 17 12.88 -2.73 15.54
N SER A 18 13.10 -4.04 15.60
CA SER A 18 12.81 -4.97 14.51
C SER A 18 11.32 -5.15 14.29
N ILE A 19 10.51 -5.25 15.34
CA ILE A 19 9.05 -5.36 15.20
C ILE A 19 8.47 -4.06 14.68
N ALA A 20 8.81 -2.92 15.29
CA ALA A 20 8.34 -1.61 14.84
C ALA A 20 8.80 -1.32 13.40
N GLY A 21 10.05 -1.67 13.08
CA GLY A 21 10.62 -1.58 11.75
C GLY A 21 9.86 -2.45 10.75
N ALA A 22 9.62 -3.72 11.07
CA ALA A 22 8.87 -4.64 10.21
C ALA A 22 7.44 -4.17 9.98
N ILE A 23 6.75 -3.72 11.02
CA ILE A 23 5.38 -3.19 10.92
C ILE A 23 5.38 -1.91 10.07
N GLY A 24 6.29 -0.98 10.34
CA GLY A 24 6.40 0.28 9.61
C GLY A 24 6.74 0.09 8.13
N GLN A 25 7.70 -0.81 7.84
CA GLN A 25 8.05 -1.18 6.46
C GLN A 25 6.88 -1.84 5.76
N THR A 26 6.24 -2.84 6.38
CA THR A 26 5.07 -3.52 5.80
C THR A 26 3.94 -2.53 5.51
N TRP A 27 3.67 -1.61 6.43
CA TRP A 27 2.66 -0.56 6.24
C TRP A 27 3.02 0.38 5.08
N LEU A 28 4.27 0.82 4.98
CA LEU A 28 4.73 1.68 3.89
C LEU A 28 4.68 0.96 2.55
N THR A 29 5.18 -0.26 2.47
CA THR A 29 5.14 -1.08 1.25
C THR A 29 3.70 -1.35 0.82
N ALA A 30 2.80 -1.72 1.74
CA ALA A 30 1.38 -1.92 1.44
C ALA A 30 0.74 -0.66 0.85
N ARG A 31 1.03 0.51 1.44
CA ARG A 31 0.54 1.81 0.95
C ARG A 31 1.07 2.12 -0.45
N THR A 32 2.37 1.91 -0.69
CA THR A 32 3.00 2.17 -1.98
C THR A 32 2.49 1.23 -3.06
N VAL A 33 2.52 -0.08 -2.81
CA VAL A 33 2.01 -1.11 -3.74
C VAL A 33 0.53 -0.86 -4.07
N GLY A 34 -0.29 -0.55 -3.06
CA GLY A 34 -1.69 -0.25 -3.28
C GLY A 34 -1.90 0.93 -4.24
N TRP A 35 -1.09 1.99 -4.11
CA TRP A 35 -1.14 3.15 -5.00
C TRP A 35 -0.62 2.85 -6.41
N GLU A 36 0.57 2.24 -6.53
CA GLU A 36 1.19 1.92 -7.83
C GLU A 36 0.34 0.98 -8.68
N LEU A 37 -0.38 0.05 -8.03
CA LEU A 37 -1.27 -0.87 -8.75
C LEU A 37 -2.49 -0.16 -9.34
N VAL A 38 -3.04 0.87 -8.70
CA VAL A 38 -4.26 1.56 -9.15
C VAL A 38 -3.96 2.76 -10.06
N ASP A 39 -2.78 3.36 -9.94
CA ASP A 39 -2.31 4.52 -10.69
C ASP A 39 -2.57 4.43 -12.22
N PRO A 40 -2.18 3.34 -12.93
CA PRO A 40 -2.42 3.27 -14.38
C PRO A 40 -3.91 3.28 -14.76
N TYR A 41 -4.81 2.90 -13.85
CA TYR A 41 -6.25 2.95 -14.10
C TYR A 41 -6.83 4.35 -13.92
N PHE A 42 -6.32 5.12 -12.95
CA PHE A 42 -6.68 6.53 -12.79
C PHE A 42 -6.30 7.34 -14.03
N ASP A 43 -5.12 7.07 -14.60
CA ASP A 43 -4.69 7.67 -15.87
C ASP A 43 -5.65 7.31 -17.01
N ARG A 44 -6.11 6.05 -17.10
CA ARG A 44 -7.11 5.64 -18.10
C ARG A 44 -8.48 6.30 -17.90
N LEU A 45 -8.82 6.66 -16.67
CA LEU A 45 -10.04 7.40 -16.34
C LEU A 45 -9.91 8.90 -16.59
N GLY A 46 -8.70 9.39 -16.89
CA GLY A 46 -8.43 10.81 -17.07
C GLY A 46 -8.43 11.58 -15.75
N MET A 47 -8.23 10.90 -14.63
CA MET A 47 -8.20 11.52 -13.30
C MET A 47 -6.95 12.36 -13.14
N GLY A 48 -7.12 13.64 -12.80
CA GLY A 48 -6.00 14.54 -12.55
C GLY A 48 -5.32 14.25 -11.21
N TRP A 49 -4.09 14.75 -11.04
CA TRP A 49 -3.30 14.55 -9.80
C TRP A 49 -4.06 14.94 -8.51
N SER A 50 -4.80 16.05 -8.54
CA SER A 50 -5.60 16.50 -7.39
C SER A 50 -6.71 15.51 -7.03
N GLU A 51 -7.36 14.92 -8.04
CA GLU A 51 -8.44 13.96 -7.89
C GLU A 51 -7.92 12.62 -7.38
N GLN A 52 -6.81 12.14 -7.93
CA GLN A 52 -6.12 10.94 -7.44
C GLN A 52 -5.70 11.11 -5.97
N ARG A 53 -5.15 12.28 -5.61
CA ARG A 53 -4.74 12.57 -4.23
C ARG A 53 -5.93 12.65 -3.28
N GLU A 54 -7.05 13.21 -3.72
CA GLU A 54 -8.31 13.21 -2.97
C GLU A 54 -8.80 11.78 -2.74
N PHE A 55 -8.92 11.00 -3.82
CA PHE A 55 -9.34 9.61 -3.77
C PHE A 55 -8.49 8.79 -2.79
N VAL A 56 -7.16 8.89 -2.88
CA VAL A 56 -6.23 8.17 -1.98
C VAL A 56 -6.41 8.61 -0.53
N ARG A 57 -6.72 9.89 -0.28
CA ARG A 57 -6.94 10.41 1.08
C ARG A 57 -8.23 9.84 1.68
N GLU A 58 -9.30 9.80 0.89
CA GLU A 58 -10.61 9.28 1.30
C GLU A 58 -10.56 7.75 1.51
N HIS A 59 -9.90 7.03 0.60
CA HIS A 59 -9.86 5.56 0.59
C HIS A 59 -8.63 4.97 1.28
N ARG A 60 -7.88 5.75 2.07
CA ARG A 60 -6.60 5.36 2.67
C ARG A 60 -6.63 4.00 3.39
N ARG A 61 -7.75 3.66 4.04
CA ARG A 61 -7.93 2.40 4.77
C ARG A 61 -8.22 1.24 3.82
N SER A 62 -9.07 1.46 2.81
CA SER A 62 -9.40 0.46 1.80
C SER A 62 -8.16 0.16 0.93
N LEU A 63 -7.43 1.19 0.48
CA LEU A 63 -6.16 1.08 -0.24
C LEU A 63 -5.10 0.32 0.56
N LEU A 64 -4.99 0.57 1.88
CA LEU A 64 -4.08 -0.18 2.73
C LEU A 64 -4.48 -1.65 2.83
N GLY A 65 -5.77 -1.94 3.01
CA GLY A 65 -6.30 -3.31 3.06
C GLY A 65 -6.15 -4.06 1.74
N PHE A 66 -6.25 -3.36 0.61
CA PHE A 66 -5.99 -3.87 -0.73
C PHE A 66 -4.50 -4.15 -0.97
N GLY A 67 -3.63 -3.19 -0.63
CA GLY A 67 -2.20 -3.27 -0.89
C GLY A 67 -1.45 -4.23 0.04
N LEU A 68 -1.94 -4.47 1.26
CA LEU A 68 -1.28 -5.33 2.26
C LEU A 68 -1.12 -6.80 1.84
N PRO A 69 -2.16 -7.53 1.41
CA PRO A 69 -1.98 -8.91 0.97
C PRO A 69 -1.13 -8.97 -0.31
N LEU A 70 -1.26 -8.00 -1.21
CA LEU A 70 -0.51 -7.96 -2.47
C LEU A 70 0.97 -7.65 -2.23
N SER A 71 1.32 -6.77 -1.28
CA SER A 71 2.72 -6.49 -0.96
C SER A 71 3.43 -7.73 -0.40
N LEU A 72 2.75 -8.54 0.41
CA LEU A 72 3.29 -9.80 0.93
C LEU A 72 3.47 -10.85 -0.17
N ILE A 73 2.50 -10.98 -1.07
CA ILE A 73 2.57 -11.93 -2.20
C ILE A 73 3.69 -11.52 -3.18
N LEU A 74 3.75 -10.24 -3.53
CA LEU A 74 4.74 -9.71 -4.49
C LEU A 74 6.16 -9.68 -3.93
N ALA A 75 6.33 -9.66 -2.60
CA ALA A 75 7.64 -9.73 -1.96
C ALA A 75 8.35 -11.08 -2.18
N ILE A 76 7.64 -12.13 -2.60
CA ILE A 76 8.23 -13.45 -2.88
C ILE A 76 8.84 -13.43 -4.30
N PRO A 77 10.16 -13.56 -4.48
CA PRO A 77 10.84 -13.28 -5.76
C PRO A 77 10.34 -14.05 -6.98
N LEU A 78 9.89 -15.30 -6.80
CA LEU A 78 9.37 -16.12 -7.91
C LEU A 78 7.85 -16.00 -8.07
N VAL A 79 7.13 -15.81 -6.96
CA VAL A 79 5.65 -15.75 -6.98
C VAL A 79 5.17 -14.38 -7.43
N GLY A 80 5.87 -13.31 -7.04
CA GLY A 80 5.51 -11.94 -7.38
C GLY A 80 5.36 -11.71 -8.89
N PRO A 81 6.38 -12.00 -9.71
CA PRO A 81 6.29 -11.86 -11.16
C PRO A 81 5.18 -12.71 -11.79
N LEU A 82 4.99 -13.94 -11.30
CA LEU A 82 3.97 -14.86 -11.81
C LEU A 82 2.54 -14.39 -11.48
N LEU A 83 2.34 -13.77 -10.32
CA LEU A 83 1.03 -13.29 -9.88
C LEU A 83 0.78 -11.81 -10.16
N PHE A 84 1.74 -11.09 -10.75
CA PHE A 84 1.58 -9.66 -11.06
C PHE A 84 0.35 -9.38 -11.95
N GLY A 85 0.07 -10.25 -12.92
CA GLY A 85 -1.15 -10.14 -13.75
C GLY A 85 -2.43 -10.24 -12.93
N LEU A 86 -2.47 -11.11 -11.90
CA LEU A 86 -3.60 -11.21 -10.98
C LEU A 86 -3.69 -9.99 -10.05
N ALA A 87 -2.55 -9.47 -9.58
CA ALA A 87 -2.51 -8.24 -8.80
C ALA A 87 -3.09 -7.06 -9.58
N GLN A 88 -2.76 -6.96 -10.87
CA GLN A 88 -3.33 -5.95 -11.77
C GLN A 88 -4.83 -6.16 -12.01
N ALA A 89 -5.28 -7.41 -12.22
CA ALA A 89 -6.71 -7.69 -12.33
C ALA A 89 -7.48 -7.30 -11.05
N ALA A 90 -6.90 -7.56 -9.88
CA ALA A 90 -7.47 -7.14 -8.60
C ALA A 90 -7.52 -5.61 -8.46
N ALA A 91 -6.49 -4.90 -8.94
CA ALA A 91 -6.46 -3.44 -8.98
C ALA A 91 -7.57 -2.86 -9.87
N ALA A 92 -7.79 -3.43 -11.05
CA ALA A 92 -8.90 -3.05 -11.93
C ALA A 92 -10.25 -3.23 -11.22
N VAL A 93 -10.46 -4.36 -10.54
CA VAL A 93 -11.69 -4.62 -9.77
C VAL A 93 -11.85 -3.66 -8.61
N TYR A 94 -10.76 -3.35 -7.90
CA TYR A 94 -10.75 -2.37 -6.81
C TYR A 94 -11.19 -0.99 -7.32
N VAL A 95 -10.59 -0.52 -8.41
CA VAL A 95 -10.92 0.78 -9.04
C VAL A 95 -12.38 0.83 -9.45
N VAL A 96 -12.90 -0.22 -10.10
CA VAL A 96 -14.33 -0.27 -10.50
C VAL A 96 -15.29 -0.22 -9.31
N ARG A 97 -14.88 -0.76 -8.15
CA ARG A 97 -15.72 -0.78 -6.95
C ARG A 97 -15.69 0.53 -6.18
N GLU A 98 -14.52 1.15 -6.09
CA GLU A 98 -14.27 2.26 -5.18
C GLU A 98 -14.31 3.62 -5.89
N VAL A 99 -13.96 3.67 -7.18
CA VAL A 99 -14.17 4.88 -7.97
C VAL A 99 -15.64 4.92 -8.37
N PRO A 100 -16.42 5.89 -7.86
CA PRO A 100 -17.80 6.05 -8.30
C PRO A 100 -17.83 6.24 -9.82
N PRO A 101 -18.88 5.80 -10.52
CA PRO A 101 -19.02 6.11 -11.93
C PRO A 101 -19.02 7.63 -12.05
N HIS A 102 -17.90 8.21 -12.51
CA HIS A 102 -17.88 9.62 -12.82
C HIS A 102 -19.03 9.86 -13.78
N ALA A 103 -19.91 10.78 -13.40
CA ALA A 103 -20.94 11.36 -14.22
C ALA A 103 -20.27 12.00 -15.45
N ARG A 104 -19.91 11.17 -16.43
CA ARG A 104 -19.38 11.57 -17.74
C ARG A 104 -20.49 12.09 -18.64
N GLU A 105 -21.57 12.60 -18.05
CA GLU A 105 -22.70 13.22 -18.74
C GLU A 105 -22.56 14.76 -18.87
N TYR A 106 -21.67 15.42 -18.11
CA TYR A 106 -21.58 16.90 -18.14
C TYR A 106 -20.46 17.49 -19.02
N ARG A 107 -19.70 16.67 -19.76
CA ARG A 107 -18.57 17.15 -20.58
C ARG A 107 -18.60 16.65 -22.03
N ARG A 108 -19.80 16.43 -22.57
CA ARG A 108 -20.04 16.38 -24.02
C ARG A 108 -20.86 17.60 -24.42
#